data_AF-A0A838WVU9-F1
#
_entry.id   AF-A0A838WVU9-F1
#
_cell.length_a   1.000
_cell.length_b   1.000
_cell.length_c   1.000
_cell.angle_alpha   90.00
_cell.angle_beta   90.00
_cell.angle_gamma   90.00
#
_symmetry.space_group_name_H-M   'P 1'
#
loop_
_entity.id
_entity.type
_entity.pdbx_description
1 polymer ?
#
loop_
_entity_poly.entity_id
_entity_poly.type
_entity_poly.pdbx_seq_one_letter_code
_entity_poly.pdbx_strand_id
1 'polypeptide(L)'
;KALWAVICTAWIDGVSTRKVEDLVRALGNESGISKSQVSRICGEIDEVVAEFLHRRLDHTWFPYLFLDATYLDIRQGGRVVSQAVVVATGVAATGHREVLGMAIGDAETTDFWTEFLRSLRERGLTISTPAAPEGVLMVTSDAHSGLKHAIK
;
A
#
# COMPACT_ATOMS: atom_id res chain seq x y z
N LYS A 1 22.86 -12.20 -0.49
CA LYS A 1 21.64 -12.19 0.35
C LYS A 1 21.66 -11.07 1.40
N ALA A 2 22.73 -10.88 2.18
CA ALA A 2 22.78 -9.78 3.18
C ALA A 2 22.70 -8.37 2.57
N LEU A 3 23.46 -8.09 1.50
CA LEU A 3 23.47 -6.78 0.82
C LEU A 3 22.10 -6.41 0.21
N TRP A 4 21.39 -7.42 -0.31
CA TRP A 4 20.01 -7.28 -0.82
C TRP A 4 19.06 -6.84 0.29
N ALA A 5 19.05 -7.57 1.42
CA ALA A 5 18.21 -7.25 2.56
C ALA A 5 18.47 -5.84 3.09
N VAL A 6 19.75 -5.42 3.14
CA VAL A 6 20.13 -4.07 3.58
C VAL A 6 19.58 -2.99 2.66
N ILE A 7 19.56 -3.19 1.34
CA ILE A 7 19.04 -2.21 0.39
C ILE A 7 17.51 -2.16 0.45
N CYS A 8 16.85 -3.32 0.54
CA CYS A 8 15.40 -3.39 0.73
C CYS A 8 15.00 -2.69 2.03
N THR A 9 15.69 -2.99 3.15
CA THR A 9 15.44 -2.34 4.44
C THR A 9 15.69 -0.84 4.36
N ALA A 10 16.81 -0.40 3.78
CA ALA A 10 17.08 1.03 3.62
C ALA A 10 16.03 1.72 2.74
N TRP A 11 15.58 1.08 1.66
CA TRP A 11 14.52 1.64 0.81
C TRP A 11 13.17 1.70 1.53
N ILE A 12 12.79 0.64 2.26
CA ILE A 12 11.58 0.58 3.09
C ILE A 12 11.63 1.63 4.21
N ASP A 13 12.81 1.86 4.81
CA ASP A 13 13.05 2.84 5.87
C ASP A 13 13.12 4.29 5.32
N GLY A 14 12.88 4.49 4.01
CA GLY A 14 12.90 5.81 3.39
C GLY A 14 14.30 6.44 3.28
N VAL A 15 15.34 5.61 3.37
CA VAL A 15 16.73 6.04 3.20
C VAL A 15 16.93 6.41 1.73
N SER A 16 17.32 7.67 1.49
CA SER A 16 17.55 8.15 0.13
C SER A 16 18.58 7.28 -0.60
N THR A 17 18.46 7.16 -1.93
CA THR A 17 19.38 6.37 -2.77
C THR A 17 20.86 6.69 -2.54
N ARG A 18 21.18 7.96 -2.22
CA ARG A 18 22.52 8.40 -1.81
C ARG A 18 22.98 7.77 -0.48
N LYS A 19 22.12 7.74 0.54
CA LYS A 19 22.45 7.11 1.81
C LYS A 19 22.55 5.58 1.68
N VAL A 20 21.83 4.96 0.73
CA VAL A 20 22.02 3.54 0.40
C VAL A 20 23.42 3.30 -0.17
N GLU A 21 23.90 4.16 -1.09
CA GLU A 21 25.27 4.11 -1.61
C GLU A 21 26.31 4.26 -0.49
N ASP A 22 26.10 5.19 0.45
CA ASP A 22 26.98 5.40 1.60
C ASP A 22 27.02 4.16 2.51
N LEU A 23 25.88 3.51 2.75
CA LEU A 23 25.76 2.33 3.60
C LEU A 23 26.42 1.10 2.95
N VAL A 24 26.31 0.97 1.63
CA VAL A 24 26.97 -0.06 0.84
C VAL A 24 28.50 0.12 0.85
N ARG A 25 28.99 1.36 0.75
CA ARG A 25 30.43 1.67 0.89
C ARG A 25 30.93 1.36 2.30
N ALA A 26 30.16 1.72 3.34
CA ALA A 26 30.50 1.45 4.73
C ALA A 26 30.57 -0.06 5.06
N LEU A 27 29.86 -0.91 4.30
CA LEU A 27 29.87 -2.37 4.44
C LEU A 27 31.03 -3.06 3.70
N GLY A 28 32.01 -2.31 3.17
CA GLY A 28 33.25 -2.86 2.61
C GLY A 28 33.18 -3.26 1.13
N ASN A 29 32.13 -2.86 0.42
CA ASN A 29 32.07 -2.95 -1.05
C ASN A 29 32.61 -1.65 -1.66
N GLU A 30 33.94 -1.56 -1.81
CA GLU A 30 34.62 -0.37 -2.35
C GLU A 30 34.21 -0.03 -3.80
N SER A 31 33.76 -1.04 -4.56
CA SER A 31 33.22 -0.88 -5.91
C SER A 31 31.80 -0.30 -5.95
N GLY A 32 31.13 -0.16 -4.79
CA GLY A 32 29.74 0.28 -4.69
C GLY A 32 28.76 -0.68 -5.37
N ILE A 33 27.47 -0.33 -5.35
CA ILE A 33 26.45 -0.99 -6.16
C ILE A 33 26.20 -0.13 -7.39
N SER A 34 26.15 -0.74 -8.57
CA SER A 34 25.88 0.02 -9.78
C SER A 34 24.45 0.56 -9.78
N LYS A 35 24.21 1.70 -10.42
CA LYS A 35 22.85 2.21 -10.66
C LYS A 35 21.93 1.17 -11.31
N SER A 36 22.49 0.32 -12.19
CA SER A 36 21.76 -0.78 -12.82
C SER A 36 21.39 -1.90 -11.85
N GLN A 37 22.20 -2.19 -10.83
CA GLN A 37 21.85 -3.12 -9.76
C GLN A 37 20.77 -2.53 -8.84
N VAL A 38 20.88 -1.26 -8.43
CA VAL A 38 19.82 -0.58 -7.66
C VAL A 38 18.49 -0.60 -8.42
N SER A 39 18.51 -0.25 -9.70
CA SER A 39 17.31 -0.26 -10.54
C SER A 39 16.68 -1.65 -10.65
N ARG A 40 17.50 -2.71 -10.73
CA ARG A 40 17.00 -4.09 -10.73
C ARG A 40 16.35 -4.44 -9.39
N ILE A 41 17.00 -4.08 -8.28
CA ILE A 41 16.49 -4.31 -6.93
C ILE A 41 15.13 -3.62 -6.75
N CYS A 42 15.01 -2.36 -7.17
CA CYS A 42 13.74 -1.63 -7.12
C CYS A 42 12.66 -2.30 -7.97
N GLY A 43 12.99 -2.75 -9.19
CA GLY A 43 12.02 -3.45 -10.05
C GLY A 43 11.47 -4.73 -9.43
N GLU A 44 12.33 -5.52 -8.78
CA GLU A 44 11.89 -6.72 -8.05
C GLU A 44 11.01 -6.36 -6.83
N ILE A 45 11.29 -5.24 -6.14
CA ILE A 45 10.42 -4.74 -5.06
C ILE A 45 9.06 -4.31 -5.63
N ASP A 46 9.04 -3.63 -6.79
CA ASP A 46 7.81 -3.21 -7.46
C ASP A 46 6.94 -4.43 -7.82
N GLU A 47 7.55 -5.54 -8.26
CA GLU A 47 6.85 -6.81 -8.50
C GLU A 47 6.21 -7.37 -7.21
N VAL A 48 6.95 -7.38 -6.10
CA VAL A 48 6.43 -7.83 -4.79
C VAL A 48 5.29 -6.94 -4.30
N VAL A 49 5.41 -5.62 -4.46
CA VAL A 49 4.34 -4.67 -4.14
C VAL A 49 3.13 -4.91 -5.03
N ALA A 50 3.32 -5.10 -6.33
CA ALA A 50 2.23 -5.39 -7.25
C ALA A 50 1.51 -6.69 -6.87
N GLU A 51 2.23 -7.76 -6.56
CA GLU A 51 1.65 -9.02 -6.08
C GLU A 51 0.84 -8.79 -4.80
N PHE A 52 1.42 -8.07 -3.83
CA PHE A 52 0.73 -7.71 -2.59
C PHE A 52 -0.56 -6.94 -2.87
N LEU A 53 -0.55 -5.95 -3.75
CA LEU A 53 -1.73 -5.14 -4.06
C LEU A 53 -2.79 -5.87 -4.87
N HIS A 54 -2.45 -6.97 -5.57
CA HIS A 54 -3.42 -7.74 -6.36
C HIS A 54 -3.80 -9.09 -5.72
N ARG A 55 -3.25 -9.44 -4.56
CA ARG A 55 -3.54 -10.69 -3.87
C ARG A 55 -5.03 -10.85 -3.54
N ARG A 56 -5.48 -12.11 -3.48
CA ARG A 56 -6.83 -12.43 -2.99
C ARG A 56 -6.96 -12.10 -1.51
N LEU A 57 -8.17 -11.72 -1.10
CA LEU A 57 -8.54 -11.35 0.27
C LEU A 57 -9.56 -12.30 0.91
N ASP A 58 -9.77 -13.48 0.30
CA ASP A 58 -10.73 -14.49 0.75
C ASP A 58 -10.10 -15.58 1.64
N HIS A 59 -8.84 -15.40 2.07
CA HIS A 59 -8.17 -16.29 3.01
C HIS A 59 -8.77 -16.24 4.42
N THR A 60 -9.47 -15.16 4.75
CA THR A 60 -10.19 -14.97 6.01
C THR A 60 -11.30 -13.93 5.83
N TRP A 61 -12.06 -13.67 6.88
CA TRP A 61 -13.07 -12.61 6.88
C TRP A 61 -12.68 -11.48 7.83
N PHE A 62 -13.01 -10.26 7.42
CA PHE A 62 -12.61 -9.02 8.07
C PHE A 62 -13.83 -8.28 8.62
N PRO A 63 -14.25 -8.51 9.88
CA PRO A 63 -15.39 -7.81 10.48
C PRO A 63 -15.24 -6.28 10.48
N TYR A 64 -14.01 -5.78 10.61
CA TYR A 64 -13.74 -4.35 10.70
C TYR A 64 -12.84 -3.89 9.56
N LEU A 65 -13.24 -2.82 8.88
CA LEU A 65 -12.46 -2.17 7.83
C LEU A 65 -12.17 -0.72 8.24
N PHE A 66 -10.91 -0.31 8.17
CA PHE A 66 -10.46 1.06 8.37
C PHE A 66 -9.99 1.62 7.04
N LEU A 67 -10.49 2.80 6.69
CA LEU A 67 -10.13 3.52 5.48
C LEU A 67 -9.53 4.86 5.89
N ASP A 68 -8.33 5.14 5.40
CA ASP A 68 -7.58 6.35 5.71
C ASP A 68 -6.93 6.91 4.43
N ALA A 69 -6.65 8.21 4.44
CA ALA A 69 -5.99 8.92 3.35
C ALA A 69 -4.89 9.84 3.88
N THR A 70 -3.71 9.77 3.28
CA THR A 70 -2.61 10.69 3.57
C THR A 70 -2.12 11.34 2.29
N TYR A 71 -1.66 12.59 2.38
CA TYR A 71 -1.14 13.31 1.22
C TYR A 71 0.38 13.28 1.23
N LEU A 72 0.96 12.86 0.11
CA LEU A 72 2.39 12.83 -0.12
C LEU A 72 2.75 13.78 -1.27
N ASP A 73 3.80 14.57 -1.05
CA ASP A 73 4.41 15.38 -2.10
C ASP A 73 5.23 14.47 -3.03
N ILE A 74 4.72 14.24 -4.24
CA ILE A 74 5.42 13.43 -5.25
C ILE A 74 5.89 14.30 -6.41
N ARG A 75 6.98 13.87 -7.04
CA ARG A 75 7.52 14.56 -8.22
C ARG A 75 6.96 13.93 -9.49
N GLN A 76 6.11 14.65 -10.21
CA GLN A 76 5.47 14.20 -11.44
C GLN A 76 5.59 15.29 -12.52
N GLY A 77 6.05 14.91 -13.72
CA GLY A 77 6.18 15.86 -14.84
C GLY A 77 7.11 17.06 -14.55
N GLY A 78 8.14 16.88 -13.72
CA GLY A 78 9.10 17.92 -13.36
C GLY A 78 8.67 18.86 -12.23
N ARG A 79 7.42 18.78 -11.75
CA ARG A 79 6.87 19.54 -10.62
C ARG A 79 6.58 18.64 -9.42
N VAL A 80 6.54 19.23 -8.23
CA VAL A 80 6.04 18.57 -7.02
C VAL A 80 4.52 18.78 -6.98
N VAL A 81 3.77 17.69 -6.83
CA VAL A 81 2.31 17.68 -6.69
C VAL A 81 1.96 16.91 -5.43
N SER A 82 0.99 17.42 -4.68
CA SER A 82 0.40 16.69 -3.56
C SER A 82 -0.55 15.64 -4.12
N GLN A 83 -0.29 14.38 -3.79
CA GLN A 83 -1.09 13.23 -4.23
C GLN A 83 -1.56 12.48 -3.00
N ALA A 84 -2.80 12.03 -3.05
CA ALA A 84 -3.36 11.32 -1.93
C ALA A 84 -3.15 9.81 -2.10
N VAL A 85 -2.76 9.21 -0.99
CA VAL A 85 -2.53 7.80 -0.81
C VAL A 85 -3.60 7.29 0.12
N VAL A 86 -4.49 6.45 -0.42
CA VAL A 86 -5.53 5.80 0.38
C VAL A 86 -5.09 4.42 0.79
N VAL A 87 -5.44 4.02 2.00
CA VAL A 87 -5.08 2.73 2.58
C VAL A 87 -6.31 2.09 3.19
N ALA A 88 -6.52 0.81 2.89
CA ALA A 88 -7.52 -0.03 3.54
C ALA A 88 -6.84 -1.01 4.50
N THR A 89 -7.24 -0.98 5.77
CA THR A 89 -6.76 -1.90 6.80
C THR A 89 -7.92 -2.72 7.34
N GLY A 90 -7.83 -4.04 7.21
CA GLY A 90 -8.80 -4.98 7.74
C GLY A 90 -8.37 -5.51 9.11
N VAL A 91 -9.32 -5.74 10.00
CA VAL A 91 -9.12 -6.54 11.22
C VAL A 91 -9.83 -7.85 11.01
N ALA A 92 -9.06 -8.94 10.91
CA ALA A 92 -9.60 -10.28 10.79
C ALA A 92 -10.36 -10.67 12.06
N ALA A 93 -11.23 -11.67 11.96
CA ALA A 93 -11.98 -12.18 13.11
C ALA A 93 -11.10 -12.72 14.24
N THR A 94 -9.87 -13.10 13.93
CA THR A 94 -8.83 -13.50 14.89
C THR A 94 -8.22 -12.31 15.65
N GLY A 95 -8.59 -11.08 15.31
CA GLY A 95 -8.01 -9.84 15.84
C GLY A 95 -6.74 -9.37 15.12
N HIS A 96 -6.25 -10.13 14.13
CA HIS A 96 -5.07 -9.73 13.36
C HIS A 96 -5.38 -8.57 12.41
N ARG A 97 -4.52 -7.55 12.39
CA ARG A 97 -4.64 -6.39 11.49
C ARG A 97 -3.79 -6.58 10.25
N GLU A 98 -4.36 -6.29 9.08
CA GLU A 98 -3.71 -6.48 7.79
C GLU A 98 -4.06 -5.31 6.86
N VAL A 99 -3.07 -4.78 6.14
CA VAL A 99 -3.30 -3.82 5.06
C VAL A 99 -3.85 -4.58 3.86
N LEU A 100 -5.11 -4.35 3.50
CA LEU A 100 -5.80 -5.04 2.41
C LEU A 100 -5.46 -4.44 1.04
N GLY A 101 -5.11 -3.17 0.99
CA GLY A 101 -4.74 -2.49 -0.25
C GLY A 101 -4.41 -1.02 -0.04
N MET A 102 -3.79 -0.43 -1.06
CA MET A 102 -3.58 1.00 -1.18
C MET A 102 -3.76 1.44 -2.63
N ALA A 103 -4.08 2.71 -2.83
CA ALA A 103 -4.08 3.33 -4.15
C ALA A 103 -3.54 4.76 -4.03
N ILE A 104 -2.95 5.25 -5.12
CA ILE A 104 -2.46 6.63 -5.24
C ILE A 104 -3.28 7.30 -6.33
N GLY A 105 -3.74 8.51 -6.07
CA GLY A 105 -4.38 9.32 -7.09
C GLY A 105 -4.69 10.73 -6.61
N ASP A 106 -5.40 11.45 -7.46
CA ASP A 106 -6.02 12.72 -7.13
C ASP A 106 -7.20 12.46 -6.17
N ALA A 107 -6.90 12.03 -4.93
CA ALA A 107 -7.93 11.58 -4.02
C ALA A 107 -8.70 12.78 -3.49
N GLU A 108 -9.97 12.76 -3.83
CA GLU A 108 -11.06 13.50 -3.19
C GLU A 108 -12.39 13.18 -3.88
N THR A 109 -12.36 12.50 -5.04
CA THR A 109 -13.57 12.12 -5.77
C THR A 109 -14.21 10.84 -5.24
N THR A 110 -15.55 10.79 -5.29
CA THR A 110 -16.32 9.57 -5.00
C THR A 110 -15.92 8.43 -5.94
N ASP A 111 -15.59 8.73 -7.20
CA ASP A 111 -15.23 7.73 -8.20
C ASP A 111 -13.95 6.99 -7.84
N PHE A 112 -12.93 7.71 -7.36
CA PHE A 112 -11.66 7.11 -6.92
C PHE A 112 -11.87 6.13 -5.75
N TRP A 113 -12.63 6.54 -4.73
CA TRP A 113 -12.97 5.65 -3.62
C TRP A 113 -13.81 4.45 -4.06
N THR A 114 -14.73 4.66 -5.00
CA THR A 114 -15.59 3.59 -5.53
C THR A 114 -14.76 2.55 -6.28
N GLU A 115 -13.82 3.00 -7.12
CA GLU A 115 -12.90 2.12 -7.84
C GLU A 115 -11.99 1.36 -6.87
N PHE A 116 -11.41 2.06 -5.89
CA PHE A 116 -10.58 1.43 -4.86
C PHE A 116 -11.35 0.36 -4.08
N LEU A 117 -12.54 0.67 -3.56
CA LEU A 117 -13.37 -0.28 -2.81
C LEU A 117 -13.85 -1.45 -3.69
N ARG A 118 -14.17 -1.18 -4.97
CA ARG A 118 -14.50 -2.23 -5.94
C ARG A 118 -13.34 -3.19 -6.14
N SER A 119 -12.11 -2.69 -6.25
CA SER A 119 -10.93 -3.55 -6.36
C SER A 119 -10.75 -4.47 -5.13
N LEU A 120 -11.12 -4.01 -3.92
CA LEU A 120 -11.10 -4.87 -2.73
C LEU A 120 -12.14 -6.00 -2.85
N ARG A 121 -13.35 -5.66 -3.33
CA ARG A 121 -14.46 -6.62 -3.53
C ARG A 121 -14.12 -7.66 -4.58
N GLU A 122 -13.55 -7.25 -5.71
CA GLU A 122 -13.12 -8.13 -6.81
C GLU A 122 -12.03 -9.11 -6.37
N ARG A 123 -11.17 -8.70 -5.43
CA ARG A 123 -10.15 -9.56 -4.81
C ARG A 123 -10.70 -10.50 -3.73
N GLY A 124 -11.99 -10.42 -3.39
CA GLY A 124 -12.67 -11.36 -2.49
C GLY A 124 -13.11 -10.78 -1.14
N LEU A 125 -12.97 -9.47 -0.91
CA LEU A 125 -13.48 -8.85 0.32
C LEU A 125 -15.03 -8.89 0.34
N THR A 126 -15.62 -9.61 1.30
CA THR A 126 -17.07 -9.74 1.43
C THR A 126 -17.66 -8.70 2.39
N ILE A 127 -18.94 -8.38 2.22
CA ILE A 127 -19.72 -7.56 3.18
C ILE A 127 -20.62 -8.50 3.97
N SER A 128 -20.83 -8.19 5.25
CA SER A 128 -21.72 -8.99 6.08
C SER A 128 -23.17 -8.78 5.68
N THR A 129 -23.92 -9.86 5.55
CA THR A 129 -25.35 -9.87 5.23
C THR A 129 -26.07 -10.89 6.11
N PRO A 130 -27.41 -10.81 6.26
CA PRO A 130 -28.15 -11.83 7.01
C PRO A 130 -27.96 -13.27 6.48
N ALA A 131 -27.69 -13.44 5.18
CA ALA A 131 -27.46 -14.73 4.55
C ALA A 131 -25.99 -15.19 4.61
N ALA A 132 -25.05 -14.25 4.77
CA ALA A 132 -23.61 -14.50 4.84
C ALA A 132 -22.99 -13.52 5.85
N PRO A 133 -22.96 -13.88 7.14
CA PRO A 133 -22.53 -12.97 8.20
C PRO A 133 -21.01 -12.75 8.20
N GLU A 134 -20.25 -13.63 7.56
CA GLU A 134 -18.79 -13.58 7.45
C GLU A 134 -18.36 -12.58 6.36
N GLY A 135 -18.23 -11.32 6.78
CA GLY A 135 -17.76 -10.22 5.96
C GLY A 135 -17.59 -8.94 6.78
N VAL A 136 -17.34 -7.82 6.09
CA VAL A 136 -17.23 -6.51 6.73
C VAL A 136 -18.55 -6.12 7.39
N LEU A 137 -18.52 -5.94 8.70
CA LEU A 137 -19.64 -5.50 9.55
C LEU A 137 -19.61 -4.00 9.79
N MET A 138 -18.41 -3.42 9.90
CA MET A 138 -18.25 -2.00 10.20
C MET A 138 -17.07 -1.43 9.41
N VAL A 139 -17.34 -0.31 8.73
CA VAL A 139 -16.33 0.52 8.09
C VAL A 139 -16.12 1.77 8.92
N THR A 140 -14.88 2.02 9.32
CA THR A 140 -14.46 3.25 9.99
C THR A 140 -13.62 4.06 9.03
N SER A 141 -13.93 5.35 8.90
CA SER A 141 -13.09 6.28 8.17
C SER A 141 -13.02 7.61 8.90
N ASP A 142 -12.03 8.43 8.53
CA ASP A 142 -12.13 9.84 8.83
C ASP A 142 -13.31 10.47 8.06
N ALA A 143 -13.76 11.65 8.49
CA ALA A 143 -15.02 12.23 8.05
C ALA A 143 -14.98 12.83 6.62
N HIS A 144 -14.07 12.35 5.76
CA HIS A 144 -13.89 12.86 4.41
C HIS A 144 -15.15 12.66 3.54
N SER A 145 -15.57 13.70 2.82
CA SER A 145 -16.87 13.78 2.14
C SER A 145 -17.02 12.75 1.01
N GLY A 146 -15.97 12.50 0.21
CA GLY A 146 -15.98 11.49 -0.85
C GLY A 146 -16.14 10.06 -0.34
N LEU A 147 -15.61 9.76 0.84
CA LEU A 147 -15.64 8.43 1.44
C LEU A 147 -17.01 8.06 1.99
N LYS A 148 -17.71 9.02 2.61
CA LYS A 148 -19.09 8.86 3.07
C LYS A 148 -20.07 8.52 1.96
N HIS A 149 -19.82 8.99 0.73
CA HIS A 149 -20.69 8.69 -0.41
C HIS A 149 -20.41 7.32 -1.03
N ALA A 150 -19.18 6.81 -0.91
CA ALA A 150 -18.76 5.54 -1.49
C ALA A 150 -19.14 4.30 -0.64
N ILE A 151 -19.39 4.46 0.67
CA ILE A 151 -19.68 3.35 1.61
C ILE A 151 -21.16 2.88 1.58
N LYS A 152 -21.98 3.33 0.61
CA LYS A 152 -23.41 2.96 0.55
C LYS A 152 -23.69 1.53 0.09
#